data_AF-A0A1U7NCA9-F1
#
_entry.id   AF-A0A1U7NCA9-F1
#
_cell.length_a   1.000
_cell.length_b   1.000
_cell.length_c   1.000
_cell.angle_alpha   90.00
_cell.angle_beta   90.00
_cell.angle_gamma   90.00
#
_symmetry.space_group_name_H-M   'P 1'
#
loop_
_entity.id
_entity.type
_entity.pdbx_description
1 polymer ?
#
loop_
_entity_poly.entity_id
_entity_poly.type
_entity_poly.pdbx_seq_one_letter_code
_entity_poly.pdbx_strand_id
1 'polypeptide(L)' 'MKDITQTTTPNYNNEFIVKNKIFAAHPTSIPWINDSYNCEATGRAWEQGECWDYEHNHNW' A
#
# COMPACT_ATOMS: atom_id res chain seq x y z
N MET A 1 -11.78 -12.42 4.30
CA MET A 1 -10.61 -11.76 3.69
C MET A 1 -9.72 -11.33 4.83
N LYS A 2 -8.40 -11.39 4.67
CA LYS A 2 -7.46 -11.21 5.80
C LYS A 2 -7.57 -9.78 6.30
N ASP A 3 -8.35 -9.60 7.37
CA ASP A 3 -8.29 -8.43 8.22
C ASP A 3 -6.83 -8.24 8.63
N ILE A 4 -6.18 -7.21 8.09
CA ILE A 4 -4.90 -6.76 8.63
C ILE A 4 -5.22 -5.90 9.86
N THR A 5 -5.89 -6.51 10.85
CA THR A 5 -5.83 -6.02 12.22
C THR A 5 -4.46 -6.40 12.75
N GLN A 6 -3.44 -5.63 12.38
CA GLN A 6 -2.15 -5.70 13.04
C GLN A 6 -2.30 -5.00 14.40
N THR A 7 -2.96 -5.70 15.33
CA THR A 7 -3.07 -5.33 16.74
C THR A 7 -1.71 -5.56 17.40
N THR A 8 -0.76 -4.68 17.12
CA THR A 8 0.43 -4.52 17.95
C THR A 8 0.60 -3.03 18.12
N THR A 9 0.37 -2.54 19.33
CA THR A 9 0.62 -1.13 19.71
C THR A 9 2.00 -0.75 19.18
N PRO A 10 2.10 0.11 18.14
CA PRO A 10 3.39 0.41 17.56
C PRO A 10 4.17 1.20 18.60
N ASN A 11 5.34 0.70 18.99
CA ASN A 11 6.34 1.52 19.66
C ASN A 11 6.54 2.78 18.80
N TYR A 12 6.65 3.97 19.40
CA TYR A 12 6.87 5.24 18.70
C TYR A 12 7.97 5.14 17.61
N ASN A 13 9.01 4.33 17.85
CA ASN A 13 10.07 4.05 16.87
C ASN A 13 9.59 3.19 15.69
N ASN A 14 8.70 2.22 15.92
CA ASN A 14 8.06 1.43 14.86
C ASN A 14 7.06 2.27 14.06
N GLU A 15 6.35 3.20 14.70
CA GLU A 15 5.45 4.12 13.98
C GLU A 15 6.24 5.01 13.02
N PHE A 16 7.41 5.50 13.44
CA PHE A 16 8.31 6.28 12.59
C PHE A 16 8.85 5.44 11.43
N ILE A 17 9.32 4.21 11.66
CA ILE A 17 9.82 3.33 10.59
C ILE A 17 8.73 2.94 9.60
N VAL A 18 7.51 2.61 10.06
CA VAL A 18 6.38 2.27 9.19
C VAL A 18 5.95 3.47 8.37
N LYS A 19 5.83 4.66 8.99
CA LYS A 19 5.55 5.90 8.26
C LYS A 19 6.63 6.18 7.22
N ASN A 20 7.91 6.11 7.59
CA ASN A 20 9.00 6.41 6.68
C ASN A 20 9.07 5.43 5.50
N LYS A 21 8.73 4.15 5.73
CA LYS A 21 8.61 3.14 4.67
C LYS A 21 7.45 3.43 3.72
N ILE A 22 6.31 3.92 4.23
CA ILE A 22 5.17 4.35 3.40
C ILE A 22 5.52 5.64 2.63
N PHE A 23 6.25 6.59 3.24
CA PHE A 23 6.71 7.81 2.56
C PHE A 23 7.80 7.56 1.50
N ALA A 24 8.58 6.49 1.63
CA ALA A 24 9.56 6.05 0.62
C ALA A 24 8.93 5.21 -0.51
N ALA A 25 7.66 4.80 -0.36
CA ALA A 25 6.91 4.24 -1.46
C ALA A 25 6.60 5.36 -2.47
N HIS A 26 6.90 5.11 -3.73
CA HIS A 26 6.47 5.96 -4.83
C HIS A 26 5.27 5.29 -5.51
N PRO A 27 4.04 5.49 -5.00
CA PRO A 27 2.89 4.82 -5.54
C PRO A 27 2.71 5.14 -7.01
N THR A 28 2.45 4.11 -7.80
CA THR A 28 2.27 4.24 -9.25
C THR A 28 0.88 3.73 -9.62
N SER A 29 0.15 4.50 -10.42
CA SER A 29 -1.15 4.07 -10.91
C SER A 29 -0.99 3.03 -12.03
N ILE A 30 -1.89 2.05 -12.07
CA ILE A 30 -1.92 0.98 -13.07
C ILE A 30 -3.08 1.25 -14.05
N PRO A 31 -2.81 1.88 -15.20
CA PRO A 31 -3.86 2.40 -16.08
C PRO A 31 -4.64 1.32 -16.84
N TRP A 32 -4.13 0.09 -16.89
CA TRP A 32 -4.82 -1.03 -17.57
C TRP A 32 -5.75 -1.83 -16.66
N ILE A 33 -5.79 -1.55 -15.36
CA ILE A 33 -6.76 -2.12 -14.42
C ILE A 33 -7.77 -1.05 -14.08
N ASN A 34 -8.99 -1.20 -14.58
CA ASN A 34 -10.06 -0.20 -14.50
C ASN A 34 -11.24 -0.64 -13.63
N ASP A 35 -11.08 -1.71 -12.86
CA ASP A 35 -12.05 -2.17 -11.88
C ASP A 35 -11.38 -2.57 -10.56
N SER A 36 -12.10 -2.34 -9.46
CA SER A 36 -11.59 -2.59 -8.12
C SER A 36 -11.32 -4.08 -7.86
N TYR A 37 -12.15 -4.96 -8.40
CA TYR A 37 -12.03 -6.40 -8.19
C TYR A 37 -10.70 -6.94 -8.72
N ASN A 38 -10.35 -6.64 -9.97
CA ASN A 38 -9.09 -7.05 -10.57
C ASN A 38 -7.89 -6.37 -9.88
N CYS A 39 -8.03 -5.12 -9.44
CA CYS A 39 -6.97 -4.45 -8.69
C CYS A 39 -6.67 -5.17 -7.38
N GLU A 40 -7.69 -5.40 -6.56
CA GLU A 40 -7.57 -6.05 -5.26
C GLU A 40 -7.15 -7.52 -5.39
N ALA A 41 -7.58 -8.23 -6.45
CA ALA A 41 -7.16 -9.59 -6.74
C ALA A 41 -5.64 -9.71 -6.98
N THR A 42 -4.97 -8.63 -7.39
CA THR A 42 -3.51 -8.56 -7.52
C THR A 42 -2.78 -8.19 -6.23
N GLY A 43 -3.51 -7.94 -5.13
CA GLY A 43 -2.93 -7.48 -3.87
C GLY A 43 -2.60 -5.99 -3.84
N ARG A 44 -3.18 -5.21 -4.75
CA ARG A 44 -3.00 -3.76 -4.89
C ARG A 44 -4.17 -3.01 -4.27
N ALA A 45 -4.01 -1.69 -4.09
CA ALA A 45 -5.07 -0.87 -3.51
C ALA A 45 -5.88 -0.15 -4.60
N TRP A 46 -7.19 -0.17 -4.45
CA TRP A 46 -8.08 0.62 -5.30
C TRP A 46 -8.46 1.93 -4.58
N GLU A 47 -8.00 3.06 -5.10
CA GLU A 47 -8.23 4.38 -4.49
C GLU A 47 -8.52 5.42 -5.57
N GLN A 48 -9.49 6.30 -5.31
CA GLN A 48 -9.88 7.40 -6.21
C GLN A 48 -10.30 6.97 -7.63
N GLY A 49 -10.73 5.72 -7.81
CA GLY A 49 -11.12 5.17 -9.12
C GLY A 49 -9.94 4.65 -9.94
N GLU A 50 -8.78 4.51 -9.33
CA GLU A 50 -7.57 3.97 -9.96
C GLU A 50 -6.98 2.84 -9.11
N CYS A 51 -6.21 1.96 -9.76
CA CYS A 51 -5.45 0.93 -9.08
C CYS A 51 -4.04 1.43 -8.78
N TRP A 52 -3.60 1.33 -7.53
CA TRP A 52 -2.32 1.86 -7.04
C TRP A 52 -1.38 0.74 -6.58
N ASP A 53 -0.15 0.78 -7.10
CA ASP A 53 0.97 -0.07 -6.70
C ASP A 53 1.89 0.67 -5.72
N TYR A 54 2.01 0.17 -4.49
CA TYR A 54 2.88 0.72 -3.44
C TYR A 54 4.16 -0.10 -3.23
N GLU A 55 4.42 -1.13 -4.04
CA GLU A 55 5.59 -2.01 -3.87
C GLU A 55 6.93 -1.33 -4.24
N HIS A 56 6.87 -0.18 -4.89
CA HIS A 56 8.04 0.61 -5.28
C HIS A 56 8.64 1.38 -4.10
N ASN A 57 9.34 0.69 -3.21
CA ASN A 57 10.16 1.32 -2.18
C ASN A 57 11.54 1.68 -2.77
N HIS A 58 11.84 2.98 -2.92
CA HIS A 58 13.13 3.43 -3.42
C HIS A 58 14.15 3.42 -2.28
N ASN A 59 14.66 2.22 -1.96
CA ASN A 59 15.77 2.06 -1.03
C ASN A 59 17.09 2.25 -1.80
N TRP A 60 17.64 3.46 -1.80
CA TRP A 60 19.01 3.77 -2.19
C TRP A 60 19.78 4.26 -0.96
#